data_AF-A0A5J4UA03-F1
#
_entry.id   AF-A0A5J4UA03-F1
#
_cell.length_a   1.000
_cell.length_b   1.000
_cell.length_c   1.000
_cell.angle_alpha   90.00
_cell.angle_beta   90.00
_cell.angle_gamma   90.00
#
_symmetry.space_group_name_H-M   'P 1'
#
loop_
_entity.id
_entity.type
_entity.pdbx_description
1 polymer ?
#
loop_
_entity_poly.entity_id
_entity_poly.type
_entity_poly.pdbx_seq_one_letter_code
_entity_poly.pdbx_strand_id
1 'polypeptide(L)'
;MPCITLFGDRLPSLLVTKCLTLDANILATGLRQNEDFEMVHWPKVRINTLTINVLAQDIVVSHFESLKPTKLEEQKETILLLDDLRTCTIEGLLLILNQTRIKPVFIPLHSFQVLLAEDLLTFAIYKQELTKYINLNDLGSQTQRISNLVAAIEVPTTPSRNRSASRSAGISYKVVNSRFEAIIEEVQLNLKVHEFFAGEALQN
;
A
#
# COMPACT_ATOMS: atom_id res chain seq x y z
N MET A 1 -5.46 -1.18 2.34
CA MET A 1 -4.08 -0.87 2.75
C MET A 1 -3.52 0.19 1.83
N PRO A 2 -2.69 1.12 2.32
CA PRO A 2 -1.85 1.91 1.43
C PRO A 2 -0.92 0.96 0.68
N CYS A 3 -0.78 1.15 -0.63
CA CYS A 3 0.30 0.54 -1.39
C CYS A 3 1.50 1.48 -1.29
N ILE A 4 2.70 0.92 -1.17
CA ILE A 4 3.91 1.69 -0.95
C ILE A 4 4.97 1.23 -1.93
N THR A 5 5.69 2.19 -2.49
CA THR A 5 6.81 1.93 -3.39
C THR A 5 8.09 1.67 -2.60
N LEU A 6 9.07 1.01 -3.21
CA LEU A 6 10.40 0.82 -2.60
C LEU A 6 11.13 2.13 -2.27
N PHE A 7 10.76 3.23 -2.90
CA PHE A 7 11.30 4.58 -2.61
C PHE A 7 10.70 5.19 -1.34
N GLY A 8 9.68 4.53 -0.80
CA GLY A 8 8.90 4.96 0.34
C GLY A 8 7.73 5.87 -0.01
N ASP A 9 7.49 6.15 -1.30
CA ASP A 9 6.31 6.89 -1.73
C ASP A 9 5.06 6.05 -1.45
N ARG A 10 4.06 6.66 -0.81
CA ARG A 10 2.75 6.04 -0.60
C ARG A 10 1.84 6.31 -1.80
N LEU A 11 1.00 5.36 -2.14
CA LEU A 11 -0.12 5.59 -3.03
C LEU A 11 -1.26 6.31 -2.27
N PRO A 12 -2.13 7.06 -2.98
CA PRO A 12 -3.32 7.67 -2.38
C PRO A 12 -4.12 6.64 -1.57
N SER A 13 -4.61 7.06 -0.41
CA SER A 13 -5.37 6.16 0.48
C SER A 13 -6.78 5.92 -0.03
N LEU A 14 -7.20 4.66 -0.20
CA LEU A 14 -8.59 4.34 -0.56
C LEU A 14 -9.52 4.51 0.65
N LEU A 15 -10.50 5.39 0.52
CA LEU A 15 -11.60 5.62 1.46
C LEU A 15 -12.90 5.08 0.86
N VAL A 16 -13.42 3.99 1.44
CA VAL A 16 -14.73 3.44 1.05
C VAL A 16 -15.80 4.04 1.94
N THR A 17 -16.76 4.76 1.34
CA THR A 17 -17.80 5.46 2.08
C THR A 17 -19.19 5.16 1.56
N LYS A 18 -20.20 5.29 2.42
CA LYS A 18 -21.62 5.29 2.03
C LYS A 18 -22.10 6.66 1.56
N CYS A 19 -21.32 7.71 1.77
CA CYS A 19 -21.67 9.05 1.30
C CYS A 19 -21.40 9.15 -0.20
N LEU A 20 -22.32 9.78 -0.95
CA LEU A 20 -22.17 9.98 -2.40
C LEU A 20 -21.42 11.28 -2.72
N THR A 21 -21.39 12.23 -1.78
CA THR A 21 -20.82 13.56 -1.98
C THR A 21 -19.75 13.86 -0.94
N LEU A 22 -18.69 14.53 -1.39
CA LEU A 22 -17.71 15.19 -0.53
C LEU A 22 -18.30 16.52 -0.06
N ASP A 23 -18.19 16.82 1.23
CA ASP A 23 -18.41 18.17 1.73
C ASP A 23 -17.48 19.14 0.98
N ALA A 24 -18.01 20.27 0.51
CA ALA A 24 -17.23 21.29 -0.19
C ALA A 24 -16.01 21.77 0.64
N ASN A 25 -16.10 21.65 1.96
CA ASN A 25 -15.05 22.02 2.90
C ASN A 25 -13.84 21.07 2.90
N ILE A 26 -13.91 19.91 2.24
CA ILE A 26 -12.74 19.00 2.10
C ILE A 26 -11.67 19.64 1.23
N LEU A 27 -12.06 20.42 0.21
CA LEU A 27 -11.09 21.21 -0.56
C LEU A 27 -10.45 22.31 0.29
N ALA A 28 -11.17 22.80 1.31
CA ALA A 28 -10.66 23.82 2.23
C ALA A 28 -9.64 23.27 3.25
N THR A 29 -9.55 21.95 3.44
CA THR A 29 -8.47 21.34 4.24
C THR A 29 -7.16 21.21 3.46
N GLY A 30 -7.18 21.48 2.16
CA GLY A 30 -6.02 21.31 1.28
C GLY A 30 -5.76 19.88 0.84
N LEU A 31 -6.61 18.92 1.22
CA LEU A 31 -6.51 17.54 0.74
C LEU A 31 -6.97 17.43 -0.71
N ARG A 32 -6.18 16.73 -1.52
CA ARG A 32 -6.41 16.58 -2.97
C ARG A 32 -6.85 15.15 -3.27
N GLN A 33 -8.05 15.02 -3.84
CA GLN A 33 -8.53 13.73 -4.34
C GLN A 33 -7.64 13.26 -5.50
N ASN A 34 -7.40 11.95 -5.58
CA ASN A 34 -6.46 11.26 -6.48
C ASN A 34 -4.96 11.46 -6.15
N GLU A 35 -4.63 12.30 -5.17
CA GLU A 35 -3.24 12.49 -4.71
C GLU A 35 -3.05 12.04 -3.26
N ASP A 36 -3.87 12.56 -2.34
CA ASP A 36 -3.78 12.26 -0.91
C ASP A 36 -4.71 11.09 -0.53
N PHE A 37 -5.86 11.01 -1.19
CA PHE A 37 -6.85 9.96 -1.00
C PHE A 37 -7.68 9.70 -2.27
N GLU A 38 -8.24 8.51 -2.37
CA GLU A 38 -9.24 8.13 -3.37
C GLU A 38 -10.54 7.77 -2.66
N MET A 39 -11.69 8.21 -3.17
CA MET A 39 -12.98 7.96 -2.52
C MET A 39 -13.87 7.09 -3.40
N VAL A 40 -14.20 5.90 -2.89
CA VAL A 40 -15.13 5.00 -3.57
C VAL A 40 -16.43 4.94 -2.78
N HIS A 41 -17.52 5.35 -3.42
CA HIS A 41 -18.85 5.14 -2.87
C HIS A 41 -19.21 3.66 -2.96
N TRP A 42 -19.54 3.03 -1.83
CA TRP A 42 -20.06 1.67 -1.83
C TRP A 42 -21.11 1.42 -0.73
N PRO A 43 -22.27 0.81 -1.05
CA PRO A 43 -23.35 0.60 -0.07
C PRO A 43 -22.99 -0.36 1.07
N LYS A 44 -22.04 -1.29 0.82
CA LYS A 44 -21.55 -2.25 1.80
C LYS A 44 -20.06 -2.01 2.00
N VAL A 45 -19.54 -1.95 3.24
CA VAL A 45 -18.11 -1.66 3.48
C VAL A 45 -17.20 -2.88 3.22
N ARG A 46 -17.63 -3.83 2.38
CA ARG A 46 -16.84 -5.02 2.05
C ARG A 46 -16.15 -4.83 0.71
N ILE A 47 -14.83 -4.99 0.72
CA ILE A 47 -14.03 -5.06 -0.50
C ILE A 47 -14.54 -6.22 -1.35
N ASN A 48 -14.90 -5.94 -2.59
CA ASN A 48 -15.31 -6.91 -3.59
C ASN A 48 -14.52 -6.68 -4.89
N THR A 49 -14.73 -7.54 -5.89
CA THR A 49 -14.03 -7.47 -7.18
C THR A 49 -14.09 -6.09 -7.82
N LEU A 50 -15.25 -5.41 -7.79
CA LEU A 50 -15.40 -4.09 -8.37
C LEU A 50 -14.54 -3.04 -7.65
N THR A 51 -14.52 -3.07 -6.31
CA THR A 51 -13.68 -2.17 -5.50
C THR A 51 -12.19 -2.38 -5.79
N ILE A 52 -11.79 -3.64 -6.00
CA ILE A 52 -10.40 -4.00 -6.32
C ILE A 52 -10.01 -3.54 -7.71
N ASN A 53 -10.91 -3.69 -8.70
CA ASN A 53 -10.65 -3.22 -10.06
C ASN A 53 -10.51 -1.69 -10.10
N VAL A 54 -11.36 -0.97 -9.37
CA VAL A 54 -11.25 0.50 -9.22
C VAL A 54 -9.92 0.88 -8.56
N LEU A 55 -9.54 0.21 -7.46
CA LEU A 55 -8.24 0.43 -6.82
C LEU A 55 -7.08 0.16 -7.79
N ALA A 56 -7.16 -0.91 -8.58
CA ALA A 56 -6.14 -1.26 -9.56
C ALA A 56 -6.01 -0.18 -10.64
N GLN A 57 -7.13 0.24 -11.23
CA GLN A 57 -7.15 1.16 -12.36
C GLN A 57 -6.84 2.60 -11.92
N ASP A 58 -7.57 3.10 -10.93
CA ASP A 58 -7.61 4.53 -10.64
C ASP A 58 -6.47 4.95 -9.72
N ILE A 59 -6.01 4.03 -8.86
CA ILE A 59 -4.92 4.32 -7.90
C ILE A 59 -3.62 3.70 -8.36
N VAL A 60 -3.57 2.37 -8.52
CA VAL A 60 -2.30 1.65 -8.77
C VAL A 60 -1.74 1.99 -10.14
N VAL A 61 -2.53 1.78 -11.21
CA VAL A 61 -2.10 2.04 -12.58
C VAL A 61 -1.82 3.53 -12.79
N SER A 62 -2.74 4.42 -12.43
CA SER A 62 -2.53 5.87 -12.56
C SER A 62 -1.24 6.34 -11.90
N HIS A 63 -0.97 5.86 -10.68
CA HIS A 63 0.26 6.21 -9.97
C HIS A 63 1.50 5.70 -10.73
N PHE A 64 1.52 4.43 -11.15
CA PHE A 64 2.67 3.88 -11.87
C PHE A 64 2.91 4.55 -13.22
N GLU A 65 1.85 4.83 -13.99
CA GLU A 65 1.96 5.56 -15.26
C GLU A 65 2.56 6.97 -15.05
N SER A 66 2.22 7.64 -13.94
CA SER A 66 2.82 8.95 -13.61
C SER A 66 4.34 8.88 -13.33
N LEU A 67 4.83 7.73 -12.86
CA LEU A 67 6.24 7.51 -12.53
C LEU A 67 7.07 7.07 -13.74
N LYS A 68 6.46 6.46 -14.77
CA LYS A 68 7.17 5.94 -15.96
C LYS A 68 8.03 6.97 -16.70
N PRO A 69 7.60 8.22 -16.93
CA PRO A 69 8.41 9.17 -17.68
C PRO A 69 9.65 9.66 -16.93
N THR A 70 9.65 9.58 -15.59
CA THR A 70 10.61 10.31 -14.75
C THR A 70 11.46 9.41 -13.86
N LYS A 71 10.91 8.29 -13.39
CA LYS A 71 11.49 7.49 -12.29
C LYS A 71 11.61 6.00 -12.63
N LEU A 72 10.77 5.49 -13.53
CA LEU A 72 10.77 4.11 -13.97
C LEU A 72 11.18 4.01 -15.44
N GLU A 73 11.44 2.80 -15.93
CA GLU A 73 11.77 2.57 -17.33
C GLU A 73 10.53 2.08 -18.07
N GLU A 74 10.10 2.80 -19.12
CA GLU A 74 8.85 2.52 -19.86
C GLU A 74 8.73 1.08 -20.39
N GLN A 75 9.88 0.44 -20.67
CA GLN A 75 9.93 -0.90 -21.25
C GLN A 75 10.20 -2.01 -20.24
N LYS A 76 10.51 -1.70 -18.98
CA LYS A 76 10.71 -2.73 -17.94
C LYS A 76 9.38 -3.05 -17.25
N GLU A 77 9.21 -4.32 -16.90
CA GLU A 77 8.10 -4.76 -16.07
C GLU A 77 8.22 -4.18 -14.66
N THR A 78 7.11 -3.66 -14.14
CA THR A 78 6.99 -3.26 -12.74
C THR A 78 6.53 -4.46 -11.93
N ILE A 79 7.16 -4.75 -10.79
CA ILE A 79 6.74 -5.83 -9.90
C ILE A 79 5.84 -5.27 -8.81
N LEU A 80 4.67 -5.87 -8.61
CA LEU A 80 3.77 -5.59 -7.50
C LEU A 80 3.72 -6.79 -6.57
N LEU A 81 4.25 -6.63 -5.35
CA LEU A 81 4.13 -7.65 -4.31
C LEU A 81 2.73 -7.58 -3.69
N LEU A 82 2.01 -8.69 -3.67
CA LEU A 82 0.67 -8.79 -3.10
C LEU A 82 0.63 -9.90 -2.05
N ASP A 83 -0.10 -9.67 -0.97
CA ASP A 83 -0.52 -10.76 -0.08
C ASP A 83 -1.43 -11.74 -0.85
N ASP A 84 -1.59 -12.94 -0.30
CA ASP A 84 -2.39 -14.00 -0.90
C ASP A 84 -3.90 -13.67 -0.86
N LEU A 85 -4.40 -13.05 -1.95
CA LEU A 85 -5.77 -12.54 -2.08
C LEU A 85 -6.83 -13.63 -2.38
N ARG A 86 -6.66 -14.88 -1.90
CA ARG A 86 -7.55 -16.05 -2.17
C ARG A 86 -9.06 -15.82 -2.00
N THR A 87 -9.48 -14.74 -1.34
CA THR A 87 -10.90 -14.39 -1.10
C THR A 87 -11.50 -13.40 -2.09
N CYS A 88 -10.71 -12.85 -3.01
CA CYS A 88 -11.15 -11.89 -4.01
C CYS A 88 -11.07 -12.53 -5.39
N THR A 89 -12.09 -12.41 -6.25
CA THR A 89 -12.00 -12.90 -7.62
C THR A 89 -11.00 -12.03 -8.38
N ILE A 90 -9.77 -12.53 -8.56
CA ILE A 90 -8.58 -11.75 -8.97
C ILE A 90 -8.52 -11.54 -10.50
N GLU A 91 -9.37 -12.17 -11.30
CA GLU A 91 -9.29 -12.13 -12.77
C GLU A 91 -9.29 -10.70 -13.33
N GLY A 92 -10.18 -9.83 -12.83
CA GLY A 92 -10.24 -8.42 -13.25
C GLY A 92 -8.97 -7.66 -12.90
N LEU A 93 -8.44 -7.84 -11.69
CA LEU A 93 -7.17 -7.25 -11.25
C LEU A 93 -6.02 -7.72 -12.15
N LEU A 94 -5.90 -9.03 -12.38
CA LEU A 94 -4.82 -9.60 -13.18
C LEU A 94 -4.86 -9.08 -14.63
N LEU A 95 -6.06 -8.92 -15.20
CA LEU A 95 -6.22 -8.37 -16.54
C LEU A 95 -5.69 -6.92 -16.61
N ILE A 96 -6.09 -6.08 -15.66
CA ILE A 96 -5.67 -4.67 -15.56
C ILE A 96 -4.15 -4.56 -15.40
N LEU A 97 -3.56 -5.34 -14.49
CA LEU A 97 -2.12 -5.35 -14.25
C LEU A 97 -1.34 -5.83 -15.48
N ASN A 98 -1.82 -6.88 -16.15
CA ASN A 98 -1.17 -7.40 -17.36
C ASN A 98 -1.19 -6.37 -18.51
N GLN A 99 -2.32 -5.68 -18.73
CA GLN A 99 -2.44 -4.63 -19.76
C GLN A 99 -1.48 -3.46 -19.53
N THR A 100 -1.03 -3.24 -18.29
CA THR A 100 -0.21 -2.11 -17.86
C THR A 100 1.26 -2.49 -17.61
N ARG A 101 1.64 -3.75 -17.92
CA ARG A 101 2.97 -4.32 -17.69
C ARG A 101 3.40 -4.32 -16.22
N ILE A 102 2.42 -4.47 -15.33
CA ILE A 102 2.64 -4.69 -13.90
C ILE A 102 2.52 -6.19 -13.65
N LYS A 103 3.59 -6.81 -13.18
CA LYS A 103 3.65 -8.22 -12.84
C LYS A 103 3.34 -8.41 -11.36
N PRO A 104 2.19 -9.00 -11.00
CA PRO A 104 1.91 -9.36 -9.61
C PRO A 104 2.77 -10.56 -9.20
N VAL A 105 3.33 -10.48 -8.00
CA VAL A 105 3.99 -11.59 -7.31
C VAL A 105 3.25 -11.80 -5.99
N PHE A 106 2.63 -12.97 -5.86
CA PHE A 106 1.88 -13.33 -4.67
C PHE A 106 2.81 -13.92 -3.62
N ILE A 107 2.77 -13.33 -2.42
CA ILE A 107 3.52 -13.81 -1.28
C ILE A 107 2.79 -15.03 -0.71
N PRO A 108 3.50 -16.14 -0.43
CA PRO A 108 2.87 -17.33 0.14
C PRO A 108 2.19 -17.03 1.47
N LEU A 109 1.10 -17.74 1.74
CA LEU A 109 0.39 -17.65 3.01
C LEU A 109 1.35 -17.84 4.19
N HIS A 110 1.12 -17.08 5.27
CA HIS A 110 1.94 -17.10 6.49
C HIS A 110 3.40 -16.64 6.30
N SER A 111 3.79 -16.18 5.11
CA SER A 111 5.12 -15.60 4.85
C SER A 111 5.13 -14.07 4.85
N PHE A 112 3.99 -13.46 5.17
CA PHE A 112 3.79 -12.01 5.21
C PHE A 112 4.78 -11.31 6.15
N GLN A 113 5.13 -11.96 7.26
CA GLN A 113 6.06 -11.39 8.25
C GLN A 113 7.50 -11.25 7.71
N VAL A 114 7.86 -12.09 6.73
CA VAL A 114 9.19 -12.12 6.09
C VAL A 114 9.25 -11.14 4.91
N LEU A 115 8.19 -11.09 4.09
CA LEU A 115 8.21 -10.46 2.76
C LEU A 115 7.34 -9.20 2.64
N LEU A 116 6.38 -9.00 3.55
CA LEU A 116 5.62 -7.75 3.70
C LEU A 116 6.17 -6.99 4.91
N ALA A 117 7.26 -6.25 4.70
CA ALA A 117 7.93 -5.51 5.75
C ALA A 117 7.04 -4.50 6.50
N GLU A 118 5.89 -4.15 5.93
CA GLU A 118 4.88 -3.27 6.51
C GLU A 118 4.04 -3.94 7.61
N ASP A 119 3.93 -5.27 7.61
CA ASP A 119 2.79 -5.94 8.26
C ASP A 119 2.77 -5.92 9.78
N LEU A 120 3.90 -5.70 10.44
CA LEU A 120 3.94 -5.67 11.91
C LEU A 120 4.03 -4.26 12.47
N LEU A 121 5.03 -3.47 12.07
CA LEU A 121 5.28 -2.16 12.69
C LEU A 121 4.37 -1.07 12.11
N THR A 122 4.22 -1.01 10.77
CA THR A 122 3.37 -0.01 10.11
C THR A 122 1.92 -0.20 10.50
N PHE A 123 1.45 -1.44 10.54
CA PHE A 123 0.09 -1.76 11.00
C PHE A 123 -0.16 -1.54 12.48
N ALA A 124 0.80 -1.85 13.36
CA ALA A 124 0.63 -1.60 14.79
C ALA A 124 0.48 -0.10 15.07
N ILE A 125 1.33 0.72 14.43
CA ILE A 125 1.27 2.18 14.54
C ILE A 125 -0.01 2.71 13.90
N TYR A 126 -0.37 2.20 12.72
CA TYR A 126 -1.64 2.56 12.08
C TYR A 126 -2.84 2.29 12.99
N LYS A 127 -2.92 1.11 13.62
CA LYS A 127 -4.00 0.78 14.57
C LYS A 127 -4.00 1.73 15.77
N GLN A 128 -2.82 2.05 16.30
CA GLN A 128 -2.69 2.97 17.42
C GLN A 128 -3.19 4.38 17.05
N GLU A 129 -2.74 4.92 15.91
CA GLU A 129 -3.19 6.23 15.43
C GLU A 129 -4.69 6.22 15.13
N LEU A 130 -5.17 5.22 14.39
CA LEU A 130 -6.58 5.09 14.06
C LEU A 130 -7.47 5.06 15.32
N THR A 131 -7.03 4.39 16.38
CA THR A 131 -7.74 4.35 17.66
C THR A 131 -7.89 5.74 18.29
N LYS A 132 -6.85 6.59 18.22
CA LYS A 132 -6.92 7.97 18.71
C LYS A 132 -8.03 8.75 18.01
N TYR A 133 -8.17 8.56 16.69
CA TYR A 133 -9.18 9.27 15.90
C TYR A 133 -10.58 8.68 16.03
N ILE A 134 -10.71 7.35 16.12
CA ILE A 134 -12.01 6.69 16.34
C ILE A 134 -12.62 7.12 17.68
N ASN A 135 -11.80 7.25 18.74
CA ASN A 135 -12.29 7.68 20.05
C ASN A 135 -12.74 9.15 20.09
N LEU A 136 -12.42 9.94 19.07
CA LEU A 136 -12.82 11.35 18.93
C LEU A 136 -14.03 11.53 17.98
N ASN A 137 -14.53 10.46 17.35
CA ASN A 137 -15.34 10.53 16.12
C ASN A 137 -16.87 10.65 16.30
N ASP A 138 -17.41 10.65 17.51
CA ASP A 138 -18.87 10.72 17.69
C ASP A 138 -19.48 12.08 17.32
N LEU A 139 -18.67 13.14 17.11
CA LEU A 139 -19.17 14.50 16.89
C LEU A 139 -18.52 15.28 15.71
N GLY A 140 -17.62 14.68 14.94
CA GLY A 140 -16.89 15.36 13.85
C GLY A 140 -17.64 15.43 12.51
N SER A 141 -17.45 16.52 11.75
CA SER A 141 -17.91 16.65 10.34
C SER A 141 -17.27 15.60 9.43
N GLN A 142 -17.85 15.34 8.25
CA GLN A 142 -17.27 14.42 7.26
C GLN A 142 -15.83 14.84 6.89
N THR A 143 -15.62 16.14 6.74
CA THR A 143 -14.31 16.74 6.48
C THR A 143 -13.28 16.39 7.56
N GLN A 144 -13.64 16.56 8.84
CA GLN A 144 -12.74 16.24 9.94
C GLN A 144 -12.42 14.74 10.00
N ARG A 145 -13.42 13.89 9.73
CA ARG A 145 -13.24 12.43 9.69
C ARG A 145 -12.27 12.00 8.61
N ILE A 146 -12.42 12.52 7.40
CA ILE A 146 -11.51 12.23 6.27
C ILE A 146 -10.10 12.73 6.58
N SER A 147 -9.97 13.96 7.08
CA SER A 147 -8.66 14.51 7.46
C SER A 147 -7.96 13.68 8.52
N ASN A 148 -8.70 13.23 9.54
CA ASN A 148 -8.17 12.39 10.60
C ASN A 148 -7.74 11.00 10.07
N LEU A 149 -8.53 10.40 9.19
CA LEU A 149 -8.19 9.11 8.57
C LEU A 149 -6.95 9.21 7.70
N VAL A 150 -6.83 10.26 6.88
CA VAL A 150 -5.64 10.49 6.06
C VAL A 150 -4.41 10.70 6.95
N ALA A 151 -4.51 11.53 7.98
CA ALA A 151 -3.41 11.74 8.94
C ALA A 151 -3.00 10.44 9.67
N ALA A 152 -3.97 9.61 10.06
CA ALA A 152 -3.70 8.31 10.69
C ALA A 152 -2.90 7.37 9.78
N ILE A 153 -3.12 7.44 8.46
CA ILE A 153 -2.38 6.65 7.47
C ILE A 153 -0.99 7.26 7.21
N GLU A 154 -0.85 8.57 7.22
CA GLU A 154 0.42 9.27 6.98
C GLU A 154 1.50 8.98 8.01
N VAL A 155 1.12 9.00 9.29
CA VAL A 155 2.05 8.80 10.42
C VAL A 155 2.88 7.50 10.30
N PRO A 156 2.26 6.32 10.07
CA PRO A 156 3.02 5.08 9.90
C PRO A 156 3.71 4.98 8.54
N THR A 157 3.24 5.67 7.49
CA THR A 157 3.69 5.50 6.10
C THR A 157 4.67 6.57 5.60
N THR A 158 5.47 7.17 6.49
CA THR A 158 6.50 8.13 6.07
C THR A 158 7.54 7.46 5.14
N PRO A 159 8.11 8.19 4.16
CA PRO A 159 9.08 7.60 3.23
C PRO A 159 10.31 6.96 3.92
N SER A 160 10.77 7.51 5.03
CA SER A 160 11.89 6.94 5.79
C SER A 160 11.53 5.59 6.43
N ARG A 161 10.35 5.49 7.07
CA ARG A 161 9.84 4.24 7.66
C ARG A 161 9.64 3.17 6.60
N ASN A 162 8.99 3.52 5.49
CA ASN A 162 8.74 2.60 4.39
C ASN A 162 10.04 2.03 3.82
N ARG A 163 11.03 2.90 3.52
CA ARG A 163 12.36 2.45 3.06
C ARG A 163 13.07 1.58 4.09
N SER A 164 12.97 1.95 5.37
CA SER A 164 13.57 1.16 6.46
C SER A 164 12.93 -0.22 6.56
N ALA A 165 11.61 -0.31 6.40
CA ALA A 165 10.88 -1.57 6.39
C ALA A 165 11.37 -2.43 5.22
N SER A 166 11.32 -1.93 3.97
CA SER A 166 11.79 -2.69 2.80
C SER A 166 13.22 -3.21 2.99
N ARG A 167 14.15 -2.35 3.44
CA ARG A 167 15.54 -2.75 3.71
C ARG A 167 15.65 -3.85 4.76
N SER A 168 14.85 -3.79 5.82
CA SER A 168 14.86 -4.84 6.86
C SER A 168 14.41 -6.21 6.33
N ALA A 169 13.59 -6.24 5.29
CA ALA A 169 13.19 -7.45 4.57
C ALA A 169 14.17 -7.83 3.43
N GLY A 170 15.32 -7.17 3.33
CA GLY A 170 16.30 -7.42 2.28
C GLY A 170 15.85 -6.95 0.89
N ILE A 171 14.91 -6.00 0.82
CA ILE A 171 14.46 -5.41 -0.44
C ILE A 171 14.87 -3.94 -0.46
N SER A 172 15.71 -3.56 -1.41
CA SER A 172 16.20 -2.18 -1.53
C SER A 172 16.12 -1.68 -2.96
N TYR A 173 16.71 -0.52 -3.21
CA TYR A 173 16.81 0.03 -4.54
C TYR A 173 18.14 0.74 -4.73
N LYS A 174 18.56 0.86 -5.99
CA LYS A 174 19.62 1.75 -6.43
C LYS A 174 19.10 2.71 -7.49
N VAL A 175 19.84 3.80 -7.69
CA VAL A 175 19.63 4.72 -8.81
C VAL A 175 20.65 4.37 -9.90
N VAL A 176 20.17 3.98 -11.08
CA VAL A 176 20.98 3.73 -12.28
C VAL A 176 20.45 4.64 -13.37
N ASN A 177 21.30 5.51 -13.93
CA ASN A 177 20.91 6.46 -14.99
C ASN A 177 19.66 7.30 -14.62
N SER A 178 19.62 7.82 -13.39
CA SER A 178 18.48 8.57 -12.82
C SER A 178 17.16 7.78 -12.71
N ARG A 179 17.20 6.47 -12.91
CA ARG A 179 16.06 5.57 -12.75
C ARG A 179 16.26 4.68 -11.54
N PHE A 180 15.16 4.25 -10.98
CA PHE A 180 15.22 3.36 -9.86
C PHE A 180 15.16 1.89 -10.28
N GLU A 181 16.03 1.08 -9.71
CA GLU A 181 16.04 -0.38 -9.88
C GLU A 181 15.94 -1.06 -8.52
N ALA A 182 15.01 -2.01 -8.40
CA ALA A 182 14.87 -2.85 -7.21
C ALA A 182 16.06 -3.81 -7.08
N ILE A 183 16.48 -4.06 -5.84
CA ILE A 183 17.55 -5.01 -5.50
C ILE A 183 17.06 -5.92 -4.38
N ILE A 184 17.43 -7.20 -4.47
CA ILE A 184 17.32 -8.14 -3.35
C ILE A 184 18.70 -8.22 -2.68
N GLU A 185 18.76 -7.80 -1.43
CA GLU A 185 19.94 -7.93 -0.57
C GLU A 185 19.91 -9.32 0.08
N GLU A 186 20.46 -10.31 -0.62
CA GLU A 186 20.39 -11.73 -0.27
C GLU A 186 20.81 -12.03 1.17
N VAL A 187 21.88 -11.41 1.65
CA VAL A 187 22.36 -11.58 3.04
C VAL A 187 21.29 -11.13 4.04
N GLN A 188 20.69 -9.98 3.82
CA GLN A 188 19.68 -9.41 4.71
C GLN A 188 18.36 -10.20 4.65
N LEU A 189 17.97 -10.61 3.45
CA LEU A 189 16.81 -11.49 3.25
C LEU A 189 17.01 -12.83 3.98
N ASN A 190 18.18 -13.46 3.85
CA ASN A 190 18.50 -14.72 4.50
C ASN A 190 18.51 -14.57 6.04
N LEU A 191 19.05 -13.48 6.57
CA LEU A 191 18.97 -13.19 8.02
C LEU A 191 17.52 -13.09 8.48
N LYS A 192 16.65 -12.42 7.71
CA LYS A 192 15.23 -12.28 8.04
C LYS A 192 14.50 -13.62 7.98
N VAL A 193 14.75 -14.42 6.95
CA VAL A 193 14.25 -15.80 6.83
C VAL A 193 14.68 -16.62 8.04
N HIS A 194 15.97 -16.59 8.41
CA HIS A 194 16.46 -17.30 9.58
C HIS A 194 15.81 -16.85 10.90
N GLU A 195 15.57 -15.56 11.11
CA GLU A 195 14.87 -15.04 12.30
C GLU A 195 13.50 -15.71 12.49
N PHE A 196 12.77 -15.93 11.40
CA PHE A 196 11.44 -16.53 11.45
C PHE A 196 11.45 -18.06 11.51
N PHE A 197 12.38 -18.72 10.83
CA PHE A 197 12.42 -20.18 10.74
C PHE A 197 13.35 -20.86 11.76
N ALA A 198 14.20 -20.13 12.48
CA ALA A 198 15.12 -20.71 13.49
C ALA A 198 14.38 -21.35 14.69
N GLY A 199 13.10 -21.05 14.91
CA GLY A 199 12.28 -21.65 15.96
C GLY A 199 11.79 -23.08 15.66
N GLU A 200 11.76 -23.50 14.39
CA GLU A 200 11.25 -24.84 14.00
C GLU A 200 12.32 -25.94 14.10
N ALA A 201 13.61 -25.58 14.21
CA ALA A 201 14.72 -26.54 14.27
C ALA A 201 14.92 -27.22 15.64
N LEU A 202 14.15 -26.84 16.67
CA LEU A 202 14.31 -27.34 18.05
C LEU A 202 13.16 -28.26 18.53
N GLN A 203 12.33 -28.79 17.62
CA GLN A 203 11.21 -29.68 17.98
C GLN A 203 11.24 -31.07 17.33
N ASN A 204 12.43 -31.62 17.06
CA ASN A 204 12.59 -33.05 16.72
C ASN A 204 13.41 -33.77 17.78
#